data_AF-A0A1B9INB0-F1
#
_entry.id   AF-A0A1B9INB0-F1
#
_cell.length_a   1.000
_cell.length_b   1.000
_cell.length_c   1.000
_cell.angle_alpha   90.00
_cell.angle_beta   90.00
_cell.angle_gamma   90.00
#
_symmetry.space_group_name_H-M   'P 1'
#
loop_
_entity.id
_entity.type
_entity.pdbx_description
1 polymer ?
#
loop_
_entity_poly.entity_id
_entity_poly.type
_entity_poly.pdbx_seq_one_letter_code
_entity_poly.pdbx_strand_id
1 'polypeptide(L)'
;MSNQPAQRKSIEKSERSEITKKSRIDHCNTPEPIAIRSHIPNLIASLQTATEALQDDYDKNQEERQSTEKWVSELEKVVELLRDRRDELEKECDELDEKYDSLDEKYRVLQSSEAFQKNEVKKLKDQLTKEKSKNEAFSIDKRKMVSDMLGKNKEWLNDLEGLETRAKVAFSEMNKARKKNGDPPYSKEDFEKLVKRYI
;
A
#
# COMPACT_ATOMS: atom_id res chain seq x y z
N MET A 1 24.66 -22.59 -24.46
CA MET A 1 24.30 -22.61 -25.90
C MET A 1 25.16 -21.54 -26.56
N SER A 2 26.45 -21.78 -26.81
CA SER A 2 27.05 -22.35 -28.03
C SER A 2 26.53 -21.71 -29.33
N ASN A 3 27.31 -20.81 -29.93
CA ASN A 3 28.03 -21.13 -31.17
C ASN A 3 29.04 -20.05 -31.57
N GLN A 4 30.24 -20.54 -31.88
CA GLN A 4 31.40 -19.87 -32.46
C GLN A 4 31.35 -19.89 -34.02
N PRO A 5 32.29 -19.22 -34.73
CA PRO A 5 32.15 -18.78 -36.13
C PRO A 5 32.69 -19.79 -37.16
N ALA A 6 32.34 -19.59 -38.45
CA ALA A 6 32.84 -20.38 -39.57
C ALA A 6 33.71 -19.56 -40.53
N GLN A 7 34.99 -19.95 -40.64
CA GLN A 7 35.88 -19.62 -41.75
C GLN A 7 35.54 -20.46 -42.98
N ARG A 8 35.77 -19.93 -44.20
CA ARG A 8 36.14 -20.74 -45.37
C ARG A 8 37.17 -20.02 -46.26
N LYS A 9 38.34 -20.66 -46.41
CA LYS A 9 39.30 -20.50 -47.52
C LYS A 9 38.83 -21.32 -48.72
N SER A 10 39.26 -20.94 -49.93
CA SER A 10 39.43 -21.87 -51.06
C SER A 10 40.57 -21.40 -51.97
N ILE A 11 41.39 -22.36 -52.35
CA ILE A 11 42.61 -22.34 -53.17
C ILE A 11 42.28 -23.20 -54.41
N GLU A 12 42.81 -22.86 -55.60
CA GLU A 12 43.37 -23.73 -56.68
C GLU A 12 43.42 -22.93 -57.99
N LYS A 13 44.57 -22.73 -58.68
CA LYS A 13 45.56 -23.60 -59.36
C LYS A 13 45.16 -24.05 -60.77
N SER A 14 46.22 -24.24 -61.59
CA SER A 14 46.29 -24.76 -62.98
C SER A 14 46.10 -23.69 -64.07
N GLU A 15 46.88 -23.64 -65.15
CA GLU A 15 47.61 -24.72 -65.81
C GLU A 15 48.69 -24.17 -66.76
N ARG A 16 49.77 -24.94 -66.93
CA ARG A 16 50.87 -24.71 -67.87
C ARG A 16 50.81 -25.83 -68.90
N SER A 17 50.89 -25.53 -70.19
CA SER A 17 51.23 -26.54 -71.20
C SER A 17 52.03 -25.95 -72.36
N GLU A 18 53.22 -26.52 -72.54
CA GLU A 18 54.13 -26.37 -73.67
C GLU A 18 53.57 -27.03 -74.92
N ILE A 19 53.79 -26.44 -76.11
CA ILE A 19 53.97 -27.19 -77.35
C ILE A 19 55.06 -26.52 -78.19
N THR A 20 56.09 -27.29 -78.51
CA THR A 20 57.15 -27.00 -79.47
C THR A 20 56.68 -27.28 -80.90
N LYS A 21 57.09 -26.46 -81.89
CA LYS A 21 57.39 -26.88 -83.28
C LYS A 21 58.16 -25.79 -84.03
N LYS A 22 59.29 -26.19 -84.61
CA LYS A 22 60.21 -25.43 -85.46
C LYS A 22 59.53 -24.94 -86.74
N SER A 23 59.78 -23.70 -87.16
CA SER A 23 59.72 -23.31 -88.57
C SER A 23 60.56 -22.06 -88.87
N ARG A 24 61.66 -22.29 -89.60
CA ARG A 24 62.20 -21.51 -90.71
C ARG A 24 62.27 -19.97 -90.57
N ILE A 25 63.50 -19.50 -90.41
CA ILE A 25 63.93 -18.12 -90.65
C ILE A 25 63.91 -17.90 -92.16
N ASP A 26 62.94 -17.15 -92.65
CA ASP A 26 62.99 -16.51 -93.96
C ASP A 26 62.82 -14.98 -93.76
N HIS A 27 63.78 -14.30 -94.37
CA HIS A 27 64.02 -12.87 -94.58
C HIS A 27 63.05 -11.79 -94.04
N CYS A 28 63.65 -10.91 -93.23
CA CYS A 28 63.61 -9.45 -93.36
C CYS A 28 62.33 -8.85 -93.97
N ASN A 29 61.34 -8.60 -93.13
CA ASN A 29 60.39 -7.51 -93.32
C ASN A 29 60.39 -6.69 -92.04
N THR A 30 61.17 -5.61 -92.04
CA THR A 30 61.03 -4.49 -91.11
C THR A 30 59.57 -4.05 -91.07
N PRO A 31 58.88 -4.12 -89.93
CA PRO A 31 57.62 -3.40 -89.76
C PRO A 31 57.96 -1.92 -89.72
N GLU A 32 57.26 -1.16 -90.56
CA GLU A 32 57.36 0.28 -90.66
C GLU A 32 57.26 0.99 -89.28
N PRO A 33 57.96 2.12 -89.06
CA PRO A 33 57.94 2.87 -87.80
C PRO A 33 56.58 3.46 -87.38
N ILE A 34 55.52 3.27 -88.17
CA ILE A 34 54.24 3.99 -88.06
C ILE A 34 53.30 3.35 -87.02
N ALA A 35 53.34 2.03 -86.84
CA ALA A 35 52.48 1.34 -85.86
C ALA A 35 52.88 1.61 -84.40
N ILE A 36 54.18 1.78 -84.13
CA ILE A 36 54.70 2.11 -82.79
C ILE A 36 54.36 3.57 -82.42
N ARG A 37 54.33 4.46 -83.43
CA ARG A 37 54.09 5.90 -83.25
C ARG A 37 52.65 6.24 -82.82
N SER A 38 51.67 5.38 -83.12
CA SER A 38 50.26 5.54 -82.72
C SER A 38 49.89 4.78 -81.44
N HIS A 39 50.66 3.76 -81.06
CA HIS A 39 50.36 2.93 -79.88
C HIS A 39 50.75 3.59 -78.56
N ILE A 40 51.89 4.30 -78.52
CA ILE A 40 52.36 5.00 -77.32
C ILE A 40 51.39 6.11 -76.87
N PRO A 41 50.89 6.99 -77.76
CA PRO A 41 49.90 8.00 -77.39
C PRO A 41 48.58 7.41 -76.86
N ASN A 42 48.10 6.31 -77.45
CA ASN A 42 46.88 5.64 -76.98
C ASN A 42 47.05 5.02 -75.58
N LEU A 43 48.22 4.47 -75.28
CA LEU A 43 48.53 3.95 -73.95
C LEU A 43 48.59 5.07 -72.91
N ILE A 44 49.21 6.21 -73.27
CA ILE A 44 49.27 7.40 -72.41
C ILE A 44 47.85 7.93 -72.13
N ALA A 45 47.01 8.04 -73.16
CA ALA A 45 45.63 8.47 -73.00
C ALA A 45 44.83 7.52 -72.09
N SER A 46 44.95 6.21 -72.30
CA SER A 46 44.29 5.20 -71.45
C SER A 46 44.77 5.26 -70.00
N LEU A 47 46.06 5.51 -69.76
CA LEU A 47 46.60 5.68 -68.41
C LEU A 47 46.09 6.96 -67.78
N GLN A 48 46.04 8.07 -68.52
CA GLN A 48 45.46 9.32 -68.04
C GLN A 48 44.00 9.14 -67.63
N THR A 49 43.17 8.50 -68.47
CA THR A 49 41.76 8.20 -68.14
C THR A 49 41.65 7.30 -66.91
N ALA A 50 42.51 6.28 -66.77
CA ALA A 50 42.50 5.43 -65.58
C ALA A 50 42.93 6.19 -64.31
N THR A 51 43.84 7.15 -64.44
CA THR A 51 44.31 7.98 -63.32
C THR A 51 43.23 8.97 -62.89
N GLU A 52 42.53 9.59 -63.84
CA GLU A 52 41.38 10.46 -63.59
C GLU A 52 40.25 9.70 -62.92
N ALA A 53 39.91 8.50 -63.41
CA ALA A 53 38.89 7.65 -62.78
C ALA A 53 39.25 7.23 -61.34
N LEU A 54 40.52 6.91 -61.08
CA LEU A 54 41.01 6.62 -59.73
C LEU A 54 40.98 7.85 -58.81
N GLN A 55 41.26 9.03 -59.36
CA GLN A 55 41.20 10.28 -58.62
C GLN A 55 39.75 10.61 -58.22
N ASP A 56 38.80 10.48 -59.15
CA ASP A 56 37.36 10.66 -58.87
C ASP A 56 36.85 9.66 -57.82
N ASP A 57 37.23 8.37 -57.93
CA ASP A 57 36.86 7.35 -56.95
C ASP A 57 37.49 7.60 -55.57
N TYR A 58 38.69 8.16 -55.53
CA TYR A 58 39.36 8.55 -54.29
C TYR A 58 38.62 9.72 -53.63
N ASP A 59 38.34 10.77 -54.38
CA ASP A 59 37.67 11.97 -53.87
C ASP A 59 36.25 11.63 -53.37
N LYS A 60 35.50 10.80 -54.11
CA LYS A 60 34.20 10.28 -53.67
C LYS A 60 34.28 9.47 -52.38
N ASN A 61 35.24 8.53 -52.28
CA ASN A 61 35.44 7.78 -51.04
C ASN A 61 35.80 8.68 -49.85
N GLN A 62 36.52 9.77 -50.11
CA GLN A 62 36.94 10.72 -49.08
C GLN A 62 35.73 11.51 -48.54
N GLU A 63 34.82 11.94 -49.41
CA GLU A 63 33.54 12.56 -49.03
C GLU A 63 32.64 11.60 -48.24
N GLU A 64 32.50 10.35 -48.69
CA GLU A 64 31.72 9.32 -48.00
C GLU A 64 32.27 9.03 -46.60
N ARG A 65 33.61 8.98 -46.43
CA ARG A 65 34.25 8.84 -45.12
C ARG A 65 33.96 10.02 -44.21
N GLN A 66 34.09 11.26 -44.70
CA GLN A 66 33.79 12.45 -43.89
C GLN A 66 32.32 12.51 -43.47
N SER A 67 31.41 12.11 -44.35
CA SER A 67 29.97 12.02 -44.04
C SER A 67 29.71 10.97 -42.95
N THR A 68 30.36 9.81 -43.06
CA THR A 68 30.26 8.72 -42.08
C THR A 68 30.83 9.14 -40.72
N GLU A 69 31.99 9.80 -40.69
CA GLU A 69 32.60 10.29 -39.44
C GLU A 69 31.70 11.31 -38.72
N LYS A 70 31.04 12.22 -39.45
CA LYS A 70 30.05 13.12 -38.86
C LYS A 70 28.86 12.37 -38.27
N TRP A 71 28.36 11.36 -38.98
CA TRP A 71 27.26 10.51 -38.51
C TRP A 71 27.64 9.72 -37.26
N VAL A 72 28.84 9.16 -37.21
CA VAL A 72 29.37 8.44 -36.04
C VAL A 72 29.47 9.39 -34.84
N SER A 73 30.04 10.59 -35.03
CA SER A 73 30.14 11.58 -33.96
C SER A 73 28.77 12.01 -33.41
N GLU A 74 27.77 12.14 -34.27
CA GLU A 74 26.42 12.48 -33.82
C GLU A 74 25.75 11.33 -33.06
N LEU A 75 25.94 10.09 -33.52
CA LEU A 75 25.47 8.89 -32.81
C LEU A 75 26.12 8.76 -31.43
N GLU A 76 27.42 9.05 -31.30
CA GLU A 76 28.11 9.03 -30.00
C GLU A 76 27.48 10.01 -29.00
N LYS A 77 27.14 11.22 -29.43
CA LYS A 77 26.43 12.19 -28.58
C LYS A 77 25.05 11.70 -28.16
N VAL A 78 24.30 11.10 -29.08
CA VAL A 78 22.96 10.55 -28.78
C VAL A 78 23.08 9.41 -27.77
N VAL A 79 24.08 8.54 -27.92
CA VAL A 79 24.32 7.44 -26.96
C VAL A 79 24.63 7.99 -25.57
N GLU A 80 25.43 9.04 -25.45
CA GLU A 80 25.75 9.64 -24.16
C GLU A 80 24.51 10.28 -23.51
N LEU A 81 23.70 11.02 -24.28
CA LEU A 81 22.43 11.56 -23.80
C LEU A 81 21.46 10.47 -23.31
N LEU A 82 21.41 9.33 -24.00
CA LEU A 82 20.58 8.20 -23.59
C LEU A 82 21.10 7.54 -22.31
N ARG A 83 22.42 7.50 -22.10
CA ARG A 83 23.03 7.00 -20.86
C ARG A 83 22.68 7.91 -19.69
N ASP A 84 22.89 9.22 -19.85
CA ASP A 84 22.54 10.20 -18.82
C ASP A 84 21.07 10.09 -18.44
N ARG A 85 20.18 9.98 -19.43
CA ARG A 85 18.74 9.85 -19.19
C ARG A 85 18.37 8.54 -18.47
N ARG A 86 19.04 7.44 -18.81
CA ARG A 86 18.84 6.17 -18.11
C ARG A 86 19.29 6.28 -16.66
N ASP A 87 20.45 6.88 -16.39
CA ASP A 87 21.00 6.99 -15.04
C ASP A 87 20.13 7.94 -14.17
N GLU A 88 19.50 8.94 -14.78
CA GLU A 88 18.49 9.78 -14.13
C GLU A 88 17.21 8.98 -13.80
N LEU A 89 16.70 8.19 -14.75
CA LEU A 89 15.54 7.32 -14.53
C LEU A 89 15.78 6.26 -13.46
N GLU A 90 16.98 5.69 -13.38
CA GLU A 90 17.35 4.72 -12.36
C GLU A 90 17.25 5.34 -10.96
N LYS A 91 17.79 6.56 -10.77
CA LYS A 91 17.65 7.31 -9.52
C LYS A 91 16.20 7.63 -9.18
N GLU A 92 15.40 8.04 -10.18
CA GLU A 92 13.96 8.30 -9.97
C GLU A 92 13.23 7.03 -9.51
N CYS A 93 13.60 5.86 -10.03
CA CYS A 93 13.02 4.57 -9.62
C CYS A 93 13.42 4.23 -8.18
N ASP A 94 14.70 4.34 -7.83
CA ASP A 94 15.20 4.07 -6.48
C ASP A 94 14.49 4.98 -5.44
N GLU A 95 14.36 6.28 -5.74
CA GLU A 95 13.62 7.21 -4.86
C GLU A 95 12.14 6.85 -4.72
N LEU A 96 11.53 6.31 -5.77
CA LEU A 96 10.12 5.93 -5.75
C LEU A 96 9.92 4.66 -4.93
N ASP A 97 10.83 3.70 -5.04
CA ASP A 97 10.83 2.47 -4.24
C ASP A 97 11.01 2.79 -2.75
N GLU A 98 11.93 3.69 -2.38
CA GLU A 98 12.07 4.14 -0.99
C GLU A 98 10.80 4.80 -0.45
N LYS A 99 10.13 5.63 -1.26
CA LYS A 99 8.85 6.26 -0.90
C LYS A 99 7.75 5.22 -0.75
N TYR A 100 7.73 4.20 -1.60
CA TYR A 100 6.77 3.11 -1.55
C TYR A 100 6.94 2.30 -0.27
N ASP A 101 8.16 1.88 0.06
CA ASP A 101 8.47 1.13 1.29
C ASP A 101 8.11 1.93 2.54
N SER A 102 8.41 3.24 2.55
CA SER A 102 8.02 4.13 3.65
C SER A 102 6.49 4.23 3.80
N LEU A 103 5.77 4.23 2.69
CA LEU A 103 4.31 4.29 2.69
C LEU A 103 3.69 2.95 3.14
N ASP A 104 4.24 1.82 2.71
CA ASP A 104 3.80 0.49 3.10
C ASP A 104 3.96 0.28 4.62
N GLU A 105 5.09 0.70 5.19
CA GLU A 105 5.31 0.61 6.64
C GLU A 105 4.30 1.48 7.41
N LYS A 106 4.05 2.72 6.95
CA LYS A 106 3.01 3.58 7.55
C LYS A 106 1.63 2.93 7.47
N TYR A 107 1.32 2.29 6.35
CA TYR A 107 0.06 1.59 6.16
C TYR A 107 -0.08 0.42 7.13
N ARG A 108 0.96 -0.41 7.31
CA ARG A 108 0.97 -1.51 8.30
C ARG A 108 0.78 -1.00 9.72
N VAL A 109 1.46 0.08 10.11
CA VAL A 109 1.30 0.69 11.44
C VAL A 109 -0.15 1.15 11.65
N LEU A 110 -0.72 1.86 10.68
CA LEU A 110 -2.12 2.32 10.74
C LEU A 110 -3.10 1.15 10.83
N GLN A 111 -2.91 0.09 10.04
CA GLN A 111 -3.76 -1.09 10.07
C GLN A 111 -3.72 -1.78 11.44
N SER A 112 -2.54 -1.88 12.07
CA SER A 112 -2.41 -2.45 13.41
C SER A 112 -3.12 -1.59 14.46
N SER A 113 -2.99 -0.26 14.35
CA SER A 113 -3.61 0.72 15.24
C SER A 113 -5.13 0.67 15.14
N GLU A 114 -5.67 0.58 13.91
CA GLU A 114 -7.10 0.44 13.67
C GLU A 114 -7.66 -0.83 14.33
N ALA A 115 -6.98 -1.97 14.14
CA ALA A 115 -7.40 -3.24 14.74
C ALA A 115 -7.39 -3.17 16.29
N PHE A 116 -6.36 -2.54 16.87
CA PHE A 116 -6.29 -2.31 18.31
C PHE A 116 -7.43 -1.42 18.80
N GLN A 117 -7.66 -0.28 18.14
CA GLN A 117 -8.73 0.66 18.50
C GLN A 117 -10.12 0.02 18.41
N LYS A 118 -10.37 -0.77 17.36
CA LYS A 118 -11.63 -1.50 17.18
C LYS A 118 -11.91 -2.47 18.33
N ASN A 119 -10.88 -3.18 18.79
CA ASN A 119 -11.00 -4.07 19.94
C ASN A 119 -11.26 -3.30 21.23
N GLU A 120 -10.57 -2.17 21.44
CA GLU A 120 -10.74 -1.36 22.65
C GLU A 120 -12.13 -0.71 22.70
N VAL A 121 -12.63 -0.18 21.57
CA VAL A 121 -14.01 0.33 21.46
C VAL A 121 -15.03 -0.76 21.78
N LYS A 122 -14.84 -1.98 21.27
CA LYS A 122 -15.73 -3.11 21.57
C LYS A 122 -15.74 -3.41 23.07
N LYS A 123 -14.56 -3.50 23.70
CA LYS A 123 -14.41 -3.77 25.13
C LYS A 123 -15.06 -2.68 26.00
N LEU A 124 -14.84 -1.41 25.68
CA LEU A 124 -15.45 -0.28 26.38
C LEU A 124 -16.97 -0.27 26.22
N LYS A 125 -17.48 -0.62 25.04
CA LYS A 125 -18.92 -0.74 24.80
C LYS A 125 -19.53 -1.86 25.65
N ASP A 126 -18.88 -3.01 25.72
CA ASP A 126 -19.34 -4.15 26.55
C ASP A 126 -19.35 -3.77 28.04
N GLN A 127 -18.30 -3.10 28.51
CA GLN A 127 -18.23 -2.58 29.89
C GLN A 127 -19.34 -1.57 30.18
N LEU A 128 -19.58 -0.63 29.27
CA LEU A 128 -20.63 0.38 29.42
C LEU A 128 -22.02 -0.26 29.52
N THR A 129 -22.31 -1.27 28.69
CA THR A 129 -23.60 -1.98 28.77
C THR A 129 -23.77 -2.74 30.09
N LYS A 130 -22.69 -3.37 30.58
CA LYS A 130 -22.67 -4.07 31.87
C LYS A 130 -22.87 -3.12 33.05
N GLU A 131 -22.24 -1.96 33.06
CA GLU A 131 -22.44 -0.99 34.13
C GLU A 131 -23.84 -0.35 34.08
N LYS A 132 -24.39 -0.11 32.88
CA LYS A 132 -25.78 0.34 32.74
C LYS A 132 -26.77 -0.68 33.33
N SER A 133 -26.61 -1.97 33.04
CA SER A 133 -27.50 -3.00 33.58
C SER A 133 -27.38 -3.15 35.10
N LYS A 134 -26.16 -3.09 35.65
CA LYS A 134 -25.94 -3.07 37.10
C LYS A 134 -26.59 -1.87 37.77
N ASN A 135 -26.45 -0.68 37.18
CA ASN A 135 -27.03 0.54 37.75
C ASN A 135 -28.56 0.50 37.73
N GLU A 136 -29.16 -0.03 36.67
CA GLU A 136 -30.62 -0.23 36.61
C GLU A 136 -31.09 -1.23 37.66
N ALA A 137 -30.42 -2.38 37.79
CA ALA A 137 -30.73 -3.37 38.82
C ALA A 137 -30.65 -2.78 40.23
N PHE A 138 -29.60 -2.03 40.52
CA PHE A 138 -29.44 -1.33 41.81
C PHE A 138 -30.54 -0.30 42.07
N SER A 139 -30.98 0.40 41.02
CA SER A 139 -32.08 1.38 41.11
C SER A 139 -33.43 0.71 41.35
N ILE A 140 -33.67 -0.46 40.76
CA ILE A 140 -34.83 -1.30 41.03
C ILE A 140 -34.80 -1.79 42.48
N ASP A 141 -33.67 -2.33 42.95
CA ASP A 141 -33.53 -2.83 44.32
C ASP A 141 -33.76 -1.73 45.37
N LYS A 142 -33.21 -0.53 45.15
CA LYS A 142 -33.47 0.62 46.01
C LYS A 142 -34.96 0.98 46.06
N ARG A 143 -35.62 1.05 44.91
CA ARG A 143 -37.07 1.33 44.84
C ARG A 143 -37.87 0.27 45.59
N LYS A 144 -37.52 -1.01 45.42
CA LYS A 144 -38.15 -2.12 46.12
C LYS A 144 -37.98 -2.00 47.63
N MET A 145 -36.76 -1.76 48.11
CA MET A 145 -36.48 -1.58 49.54
C MET A 145 -37.31 -0.44 50.15
N VAL A 146 -37.38 0.71 49.46
CA VAL A 146 -38.21 1.84 49.92
C VAL A 146 -39.69 1.46 49.94
N SER A 147 -40.18 0.78 48.91
CA SER A 147 -41.57 0.30 48.84
C SER A 147 -41.89 -0.66 50.00
N ASP A 148 -41.00 -1.60 50.29
CA ASP A 148 -41.18 -2.58 51.38
C ASP A 148 -41.19 -1.89 52.75
N MET A 149 -40.32 -0.89 52.97
CA MET A 149 -40.34 -0.08 54.20
C MET A 149 -41.63 0.73 54.34
N LEU A 150 -42.11 1.35 53.26
CA LEU A 150 -43.38 2.09 53.28
C LEU A 150 -44.57 1.17 53.55
N GLY A 151 -44.55 -0.05 53.00
CA GLY A 151 -45.55 -1.09 53.28
C GLY A 151 -45.60 -1.43 54.77
N LYS A 152 -44.44 -1.75 55.37
CA LYS A 152 -44.35 -2.03 56.82
C LYS A 152 -44.79 -0.86 57.68
N ASN A 153 -44.41 0.37 57.33
CA ASN A 153 -44.86 1.55 58.06
C ASN A 153 -46.38 1.71 58.01
N LYS A 154 -47.01 1.40 56.88
CA LYS A 154 -48.47 1.42 56.75
C LYS A 154 -49.14 0.36 57.62
N GLU A 155 -48.58 -0.85 57.69
CA GLU A 155 -49.06 -1.91 58.59
C GLU A 155 -48.99 -1.47 60.05
N TRP A 156 -47.84 -0.94 60.50
CA TRP A 156 -47.68 -0.44 61.86
C TRP A 156 -48.64 0.70 62.20
N LEU A 157 -48.90 1.61 61.27
CA LEU A 157 -49.88 2.68 61.47
C LEU A 157 -51.30 2.13 61.67
N ASN A 158 -51.71 1.15 60.85
CA ASN A 158 -53.02 0.51 60.98
C ASN A 158 -53.15 -0.24 62.32
N ASP A 159 -52.10 -0.95 62.73
CA ASP A 159 -52.09 -1.67 64.01
C ASP A 159 -52.21 -0.72 65.20
N LEU A 160 -51.50 0.42 65.14
CA LEU A 160 -51.53 1.46 66.17
C LEU A 160 -52.92 2.13 66.24
N GLU A 161 -53.53 2.45 65.10
CA GLU A 161 -54.90 2.98 65.03
C GLU A 161 -55.92 1.96 65.58
N GLY A 162 -55.74 0.68 65.27
CA GLY A 162 -56.56 -0.40 65.80
C GLY A 162 -56.41 -0.55 67.33
N LEU A 163 -55.21 -0.42 67.87
CA LEU A 163 -54.96 -0.39 69.31
C LEU A 163 -55.60 0.84 69.97
N GLU A 164 -55.47 2.02 69.37
CA GLU A 164 -56.11 3.24 69.88
C GLU A 164 -57.63 3.09 69.94
N THR A 165 -58.24 2.52 68.90
CA THR A 165 -59.68 2.25 68.85
C THR A 165 -60.10 1.26 69.94
N ARG A 166 -59.36 0.15 70.11
CA ARG A 166 -59.62 -0.82 71.18
C ARG A 166 -59.47 -0.20 72.58
N ALA A 167 -58.48 0.66 72.79
CA ALA A 167 -58.29 1.36 74.05
C ALA A 167 -59.46 2.31 74.36
N LYS A 168 -59.96 3.05 73.35
CA LYS A 168 -61.16 3.90 73.49
C LYS A 168 -62.41 3.10 73.87
N VAL A 169 -62.62 1.95 73.23
CA VAL A 169 -63.73 1.04 73.56
C VAL A 169 -63.60 0.51 74.99
N ALA A 170 -62.43 -0.03 75.35
CA ALA A 170 -62.17 -0.57 76.69
C ALA A 170 -62.38 0.51 77.78
N PHE A 171 -61.90 1.74 77.57
CA PHE A 171 -62.15 2.86 78.47
C PHE A 171 -63.64 3.14 78.66
N SER A 172 -64.41 3.17 77.56
CA SER A 172 -65.86 3.36 77.60
C SER A 172 -66.57 2.24 78.36
N GLU A 173 -66.19 0.99 78.11
CA GLU A 173 -66.76 -0.20 78.77
C GLU A 173 -66.43 -0.25 80.26
N MET A 174 -65.18 0.03 80.64
CA MET A 174 -64.77 0.14 82.05
C MET A 174 -65.59 1.20 82.79
N ASN A 175 -65.79 2.37 82.19
CA ASN A 175 -66.60 3.43 82.78
C ASN A 175 -68.09 3.05 82.90
N LYS A 176 -68.64 2.32 81.92
CA LYS A 176 -69.98 1.75 82.02
C LYS A 176 -70.09 0.74 83.18
N ALA A 177 -69.11 -0.14 83.35
CA ALA A 177 -69.09 -1.14 84.41
C ALA A 177 -68.98 -0.49 85.80
N ARG A 178 -68.09 0.49 85.98
CA ARG A 178 -67.94 1.25 87.24
C ARG A 178 -69.24 1.94 87.64
N LYS A 179 -69.90 2.60 86.69
CA LYS A 179 -71.19 3.25 86.93
C LYS A 179 -72.27 2.27 87.39
N LYS A 180 -72.28 1.01 86.88
CA LYS A 180 -73.20 -0.04 87.35
C LYS A 180 -72.90 -0.48 88.79
N ASN A 181 -71.63 -0.44 89.20
CA ASN A 181 -71.18 -0.85 90.54
C ASN A 181 -71.23 0.28 91.58
N GLY A 182 -71.69 1.49 91.21
CA GLY A 182 -71.74 2.66 92.10
C GLY A 182 -70.41 3.41 92.24
N ASP A 183 -69.38 3.01 91.49
CA ASP A 183 -68.08 3.69 91.48
C ASP A 183 -68.09 4.89 90.52
N PRO A 184 -67.37 5.99 90.86
CA PRO A 184 -67.21 7.11 89.93
C PRO A 184 -66.42 6.69 88.68
N PRO A 185 -66.77 7.22 87.49
CA PRO A 185 -66.05 6.92 86.25
C PRO A 185 -64.62 7.46 86.30
N TYR A 186 -63.71 6.80 85.60
CA TYR A 186 -62.35 7.32 85.41
C TYR A 186 -62.38 8.56 84.52
N SER A 187 -61.63 9.59 84.91
CA SER A 187 -61.25 10.68 84.03
C SER A 187 -60.28 10.20 82.95
N LYS A 188 -60.14 10.99 81.88
CA LYS A 188 -59.18 10.68 80.82
C LYS A 188 -57.75 10.67 81.37
N GLU A 189 -57.36 11.64 82.19
CA GLU A 189 -56.03 11.67 82.82
C GLU A 189 -55.78 10.46 83.74
N ASP A 190 -56.79 10.01 84.50
CA ASP A 190 -56.60 8.89 85.43
C ASP A 190 -56.48 7.56 84.68
N PHE A 191 -57.19 7.41 83.57
CA PHE A 191 -57.03 6.26 82.70
C PHE A 191 -55.66 6.28 81.99
N GLU A 192 -55.20 7.43 81.49
CA GLU A 192 -53.85 7.55 80.92
C GLU A 192 -52.76 7.22 81.95
N LYS A 193 -52.91 7.64 83.21
CA LYS A 193 -52.01 7.25 84.32
C LYS A 193 -52.09 5.76 84.67
N LEU A 194 -53.26 5.14 84.50
CA LEU A 194 -53.44 3.71 84.72
C LEU A 194 -52.75 2.93 83.61
N VAL A 195 -52.98 3.28 82.34
CA VAL A 195 -52.35 2.64 81.18
C VAL A 195 -50.83 2.77 81.24
N LYS A 196 -50.28 3.94 81.57
CA LYS A 196 -48.83 4.16 81.76
C LYS A 196 -48.21 3.33 82.89
N ARG A 197 -48.99 2.75 83.81
CA ARG A 197 -48.47 1.84 84.84
C ARG A 197 -48.28 0.41 84.34
N TYR A 198 -48.87 0.07 83.20
CA TYR A 198 -48.87 -1.29 82.62
C TYR A 198 -48.12 -1.38 81.28
N ILE A 199 -47.60 -0.27 80.76
CA ILE A 199 -46.69 -0.19 79.61
C ILE A 199 -45.30 0.16 80.14
#